data_AF-A0A938UBH4-F1
#
_entry.id   AF-A0A938UBH4-F1
#
_cell.length_a   1.000
_cell.length_b   1.000
_cell.length_c   1.000
_cell.angle_alpha   90.00
_cell.angle_beta   90.00
_cell.angle_gamma   90.00
#
_symmetry.space_group_name_H-M   'P 1'
#
loop_
_entity.id
_entity.type
_entity.pdbx_description
1 polymer ?
#
loop_
_entity_poly.entity_id
_entity_poly.type
_entity_poly.pdbx_seq_one_letter_code
_entity_poly.pdbx_strand_id
1 'polypeptide(L)'
;VVRGSKLHISEASVADEILVVPTRALLPQEKDWAVAFAVPADWEGLKQVVSVHNLRDRQHFKRGFTPGYTDSYVIFDNCFIPWERVFLCGETIYGGACALLFALFHRHSYSGCKPALGDLMLGAVALAAEYNGIAKAPHVRDKLAEIIRVSELGYAAGFTASELGKPELYVPGVGSLPFGPGSYIPHSIYANVGRCLTGEAVFREAEILCDIAGGIPATFPYEEDFVNPETKDLLYKYITRNPAVHPEDAAQLWRYIGDILCSASGGIHLMGSYHGGGSPVMEAIAITTQYDIESKKKLVKRLAGIQDRKPNP
;
A
#
# COMPACT_ATOMS: atom_id res chain seq x y z
N VAL A 1 22.04 14.22 20.35
CA VAL A 1 20.71 14.85 20.53
C VAL A 1 20.13 15.09 19.15
N VAL A 2 18.89 14.66 18.91
CA VAL A 2 18.19 14.83 17.63
C VAL A 2 16.99 15.75 17.79
N ARG A 3 16.69 16.51 16.73
CA ARG A 3 15.52 17.38 16.62
C ARG A 3 14.91 17.23 15.24
N GLY A 4 13.59 17.10 15.16
CA GLY A 4 12.88 16.98 13.88
C GLY A 4 11.59 16.19 13.98
N SER A 5 11.08 15.72 12.86
CA SER A 5 9.87 14.89 12.83
C SER A 5 9.90 13.83 11.73
N LYS A 6 9.21 12.73 11.99
CA LYS A 6 8.86 11.68 11.03
C LYS A 6 7.33 11.65 10.92
N LEU A 7 6.83 11.80 9.70
CA LEU A 7 5.42 11.93 9.42
C LEU A 7 4.86 10.61 8.88
N HIS A 8 3.56 10.40 9.09
CA HIS A 8 2.82 9.24 8.55
C HIS A 8 3.37 7.90 9.02
N ILE A 9 3.73 7.80 10.30
CA ILE A 9 4.32 6.58 10.86
C ILE A 9 3.18 5.70 11.36
N SER A 10 2.83 4.72 10.53
CA SER A 10 1.78 3.75 10.82
C SER A 10 2.12 2.93 12.06
N GLU A 11 1.15 2.81 12.94
CA GLU A 11 1.17 2.02 14.17
C GLU A 11 2.27 2.38 15.17
N ALA A 12 2.89 3.57 15.06
CA ALA A 12 3.92 4.01 16.00
C ALA A 12 3.42 4.09 17.45
N SER A 13 2.13 4.38 17.65
CA SER A 13 1.54 4.48 18.99
C SER A 13 1.31 3.13 19.68
N VAL A 14 1.44 2.03 18.94
CA VAL A 14 1.31 0.66 19.47
C VAL A 14 2.60 -0.15 19.30
N ALA A 15 3.67 0.47 18.82
CA ALA A 15 4.99 -0.14 18.71
C ALA A 15 5.78 0.01 20.02
N ASP A 16 6.57 -0.99 20.39
CA ASP A 16 7.48 -0.88 21.54
C ASP A 16 8.68 0.03 21.22
N GLU A 17 9.21 -0.04 20.00
CA GLU A 17 10.41 0.65 19.54
C GLU A 17 10.16 1.34 18.18
N ILE A 18 10.75 2.52 17.99
CA ILE A 18 10.72 3.29 16.76
C ILE A 18 12.10 3.28 16.14
N LEU A 19 12.22 2.60 14.98
CA LEU A 19 13.41 2.64 14.14
C LEU A 19 13.38 3.86 13.22
N VAL A 20 14.38 4.72 13.35
CA VAL A 20 14.53 5.93 12.55
C VAL A 20 15.65 5.73 11.55
N VAL A 21 15.34 5.96 10.27
CA VAL A 21 16.32 5.94 9.16
C VAL A 21 16.16 7.18 8.27
N PRO A 22 17.18 7.57 7.49
CA PRO A 22 17.04 8.61 6.47
C PRO A 22 15.98 8.24 5.41
N THR A 23 15.40 9.25 4.75
CA THR A 23 14.24 9.05 3.85
C THR A 23 14.56 9.15 2.36
N ARG A 24 15.80 9.51 2.00
CA ARG A 24 16.24 9.68 0.61
C ARG A 24 17.75 9.56 0.51
N ALA A 25 18.26 9.57 -0.72
CA ALA A 25 19.67 9.81 -0.98
C ALA A 25 20.09 11.18 -0.41
N LEU A 26 21.27 11.23 0.21
CA LEU A 26 21.83 12.41 0.87
C LEU A 26 23.08 12.88 0.13
N LEU A 27 23.20 14.20 -0.02
CA LEU A 27 24.39 14.85 -0.58
C LEU A 27 25.52 14.91 0.47
N PRO A 28 26.81 15.04 0.06
CA PRO A 28 27.93 15.07 1.00
C PRO A 28 27.85 16.13 2.10
N GLN A 29 27.18 17.25 1.86
CA GLN A 29 26.95 18.32 2.82
C GLN A 29 25.79 18.07 3.80
N GLU A 30 25.02 16.98 3.64
CA GLU A 30 23.84 16.66 4.44
C GLU A 30 24.13 15.66 5.56
N LYS A 31 25.35 15.68 6.11
CA LYS A 31 25.82 14.74 7.14
C LYS A 31 24.94 14.76 8.40
N ASP A 32 24.44 15.94 8.79
CA ASP A 32 23.58 16.09 9.96
C ASP A 32 22.23 15.37 9.82
N TRP A 33 21.81 15.05 8.57
CA TRP A 33 20.62 14.26 8.28
C TRP A 33 20.90 12.78 7.99
N ALA A 34 22.18 12.39 7.96
CA ALA A 34 22.60 11.00 7.87
C ALA A 34 22.62 10.37 9.27
N VAL A 35 21.45 10.25 9.89
CA VAL A 35 21.28 9.63 11.21
C VAL A 35 20.31 8.46 11.17
N ALA A 36 20.67 7.35 11.83
CA ALA A 36 19.79 6.21 12.06
C ALA A 36 19.97 5.67 13.47
N PHE A 37 18.87 5.35 14.13
CA PHE A 37 18.84 4.91 15.53
C PHE A 37 17.50 4.24 15.86
N ALA A 38 17.42 3.57 17.02
CA ALA A 38 16.15 3.06 17.56
C ALA A 38 15.94 3.52 19.01
N VAL A 39 14.71 3.92 19.34
CA VAL A 39 14.30 4.30 20.70
C VAL A 39 12.91 3.76 21.04
N PRO A 40 12.62 3.47 22.32
CA PRO A 40 11.27 3.20 22.78
C PRO A 40 10.26 4.24 22.30
N ALA A 41 9.03 3.82 22.03
CA ALA A 41 7.99 4.71 21.52
C ALA A 41 7.53 5.78 22.52
N ASP A 42 7.90 5.63 23.80
CA ASP A 42 7.66 6.54 24.92
C ASP A 42 8.93 7.27 25.40
N TRP A 43 9.99 7.28 24.59
CA TRP A 43 11.29 7.84 24.96
C TRP A 43 11.24 9.33 25.31
N GLU A 44 12.02 9.76 26.29
CA GLU A 44 12.07 11.16 26.72
C GLU A 44 12.46 12.11 25.57
N GLY A 45 11.70 13.19 25.41
CA GLY A 45 11.83 14.12 24.29
C GLY A 45 11.21 13.65 22.97
N LEU A 46 10.60 12.46 22.91
CA LEU A 46 9.76 12.00 21.80
C LEU A 46 8.28 12.29 22.10
N LYS A 47 7.56 12.85 21.13
CA LYS A 47 6.12 13.11 21.20
C LYS A 47 5.43 12.47 20.01
N GLN A 48 4.27 11.87 20.20
CA GLN A 48 3.45 11.34 19.12
C GLN A 48 2.14 12.11 19.02
N VAL A 49 1.84 12.66 17.83
CA VAL A 49 0.51 13.18 17.52
C VAL A 49 -0.22 12.11 16.72
N VAL A 50 -1.15 11.42 17.39
CA VAL A 50 -1.79 10.20 16.88
C VAL A 50 -3.10 10.52 16.17
N SER A 51 -3.28 9.96 14.98
CA SER A 51 -4.55 9.87 14.27
C SER A 51 -5.07 8.44 14.35
N VAL A 52 -6.33 8.27 14.75
CA VAL A 52 -6.98 6.96 14.90
C VAL A 52 -8.01 6.77 13.78
N HIS A 53 -7.94 5.65 13.08
CA HIS A 53 -8.72 5.38 11.88
C HIS A 53 -9.69 4.22 12.07
N ASN A 54 -10.73 4.44 12.88
CA ASN A 54 -11.74 3.43 13.19
C ASN A 54 -12.98 3.55 12.31
N LEU A 55 -13.62 2.40 12.05
CA LEU A 55 -14.98 2.36 11.53
C LEU A 55 -15.97 2.82 12.59
N ARG A 56 -17.13 3.34 12.17
CA ARG A 56 -18.23 3.63 13.09
C ARG A 56 -18.66 2.35 13.80
N ASP A 57 -18.79 2.41 15.11
CA ASP A 57 -19.37 1.31 15.89
C ASP A 57 -20.80 1.02 15.45
N ARG A 58 -21.15 -0.27 15.46
CA ARG A 58 -22.50 -0.77 15.19
C ARG A 58 -23.04 -1.39 16.46
N GLN A 59 -24.23 -0.99 16.89
CA GLN A 59 -24.90 -1.51 18.08
C GLN A 59 -25.68 -2.79 17.74
N HIS A 60 -26.43 -2.78 16.64
CA HIS A 60 -27.35 -3.86 16.28
C HIS A 60 -26.76 -4.90 15.32
N PHE A 61 -26.05 -4.47 14.27
CA PHE A 61 -25.56 -5.38 13.23
C PHE A 61 -24.03 -5.48 13.27
N LYS A 62 -23.52 -6.39 14.11
CA LYS A 62 -22.08 -6.55 14.34
C LYS A 62 -21.35 -7.01 13.08
N ARG A 63 -20.10 -6.56 12.94
CA ARG A 63 -19.15 -7.05 11.93
C ARG A 63 -18.50 -8.33 12.45
N GLY A 64 -18.11 -9.22 11.54
CA GLY A 64 -17.28 -10.39 11.90
C GLY A 64 -15.86 -10.00 12.34
N PHE A 65 -15.38 -8.86 11.85
CA PHE A 65 -14.08 -8.27 12.20
C PHE A 65 -14.20 -6.75 12.12
N THR A 66 -13.58 -6.04 13.06
CA THR A 66 -13.53 -4.57 13.03
C THR A 66 -12.07 -4.15 13.00
N PRO A 67 -11.54 -3.75 11.83
CA PRO A 67 -10.20 -3.21 11.74
C PRO A 67 -10.13 -1.84 12.40
N GLY A 68 -8.97 -1.54 12.96
CA GLY A 68 -8.56 -0.20 13.35
C GLY A 68 -7.05 -0.10 13.13
N TYR A 69 -6.59 1.07 12.76
CA TYR A 69 -5.16 1.36 12.65
C TYR A 69 -4.90 2.81 13.05
N THR A 70 -3.64 3.07 13.40
CA THR A 70 -3.20 4.40 13.83
C THR A 70 -2.06 4.90 12.96
N ASP A 71 -1.97 6.21 12.77
CA ASP A 71 -0.81 6.87 12.17
C ASP A 71 -0.35 7.99 13.09
N SER A 72 0.96 8.16 13.21
CA SER A 72 1.53 9.19 14.09
C SER A 72 2.46 10.14 13.37
N TYR A 73 2.42 11.40 13.79
CA TYR A 73 3.54 12.31 13.59
C TYR A 73 4.44 12.14 14.80
N VAL A 74 5.61 11.56 14.57
CA VAL A 74 6.62 11.33 15.60
C VAL A 74 7.54 12.55 15.62
N ILE A 75 7.56 13.28 16.73
CA ILE A 75 8.28 14.54 16.90
C ILE A 75 9.40 14.31 17.91
N PHE A 76 10.63 14.59 17.48
CA PHE A 76 11.81 14.57 18.32
C PHE A 76 12.11 16.00 18.76
N ASP A 77 11.88 16.29 20.03
CA ASP A 77 12.14 17.59 20.66
C ASP A 77 13.25 17.42 21.69
N ASN A 78 14.48 17.70 21.27
CA ASN A 78 15.69 17.56 22.09
C ASN A 78 15.92 16.14 22.62
N CYS A 79 15.57 15.14 21.82
CA CYS A 79 15.68 13.74 22.17
C CYS A 79 17.17 13.32 22.25
N PHE A 80 17.62 12.86 23.43
CA PHE A 80 18.97 12.30 23.59
C PHE A 80 18.96 10.83 23.18
N ILE A 81 19.86 10.48 22.26
CA ILE A 81 20.02 9.10 21.77
C ILE A 81 21.38 8.61 22.24
N PRO A 82 21.46 7.54 23.05
CA PRO A 82 22.72 7.02 23.53
C PRO A 82 23.43 6.23 22.42
N TRP A 83 24.77 6.19 22.45
CA TRP A 83 25.58 5.69 21.33
C TRP A 83 25.32 4.21 20.99
N GLU A 84 24.96 3.39 21.97
CA GLU A 84 24.58 1.98 21.77
C GLU A 84 23.31 1.79 20.93
N ARG A 85 22.51 2.85 20.75
CA ARG A 85 21.28 2.86 19.93
C ARG A 85 21.46 3.58 18.59
N VAL A 86 22.67 4.06 18.28
CA VAL A 86 22.98 4.77 17.03
C VAL A 86 23.60 3.78 16.02
N PHE A 87 23.04 3.75 14.81
CA PHE A 87 23.44 2.85 13.72
C PHE A 87 24.08 3.60 12.52
N LEU A 88 23.89 4.91 12.42
CA LEU A 88 24.43 5.78 11.37
C LEU A 88 24.57 7.21 11.93
N CYS A 89 25.70 7.88 11.71
CA CYS A 89 25.96 9.24 12.22
C CYS A 89 26.93 10.02 11.32
N GLY A 90 26.45 10.49 10.18
CA GLY A 90 27.17 11.38 9.26
C GLY A 90 27.58 10.74 7.94
N GLU A 91 27.45 9.42 7.80
CA GLU A 91 27.83 8.69 6.58
C GLU A 91 26.73 8.74 5.52
N THR A 92 26.72 9.80 4.72
CA THR A 92 25.64 10.10 3.76
C THR A 92 25.39 9.00 2.71
N ILE A 93 26.44 8.30 2.27
CA ILE A 93 26.32 7.16 1.33
C ILE A 93 25.49 6.03 1.96
N TYR A 94 25.79 5.66 3.21
CA TYR A 94 25.04 4.62 3.92
C TYR A 94 23.64 5.09 4.29
N GLY A 95 23.44 6.39 4.56
CA GLY A 95 22.09 6.95 4.76
C GLY A 95 21.18 6.76 3.55
N GLY A 96 21.71 6.98 2.34
CA GLY A 96 20.99 6.69 1.10
C GLY A 96 20.68 5.20 0.91
N ALA A 97 21.62 4.33 1.29
CA ALA A 97 21.41 2.87 1.26
C ALA A 97 20.31 2.42 2.24
N CYS A 98 20.27 2.95 3.46
CA CYS A 98 19.20 2.67 4.43
C CYS A 98 17.82 3.03 3.88
N ALA A 99 17.68 4.22 3.29
CA ALA A 99 16.42 4.68 2.69
C ALA A 99 15.95 3.75 1.56
N LEU A 100 16.87 3.37 0.67
CA LEU A 100 16.59 2.49 -0.45
C LEU A 100 16.17 1.08 0.00
N LEU A 101 16.91 0.50 0.95
CA LEU A 101 16.63 -0.82 1.49
C LEU A 101 15.28 -0.87 2.21
N PHE A 102 15.00 0.10 3.08
CA PHE A 102 13.69 0.20 3.74
C PHE A 102 12.56 0.23 2.71
N ALA A 103 12.64 1.13 1.72
CA ALA A 103 11.63 1.25 0.69
C ALA A 103 11.48 -0.05 -0.11
N LEU A 104 12.59 -0.68 -0.48
CA LEU A 104 12.58 -1.93 -1.25
C LEU A 104 11.88 -3.07 -0.51
N PHE A 105 12.24 -3.34 0.74
CA PHE A 105 11.60 -4.39 1.53
C PHE A 105 10.12 -4.08 1.80
N HIS A 106 9.78 -2.81 2.01
CA HIS A 106 8.38 -2.43 2.21
C HIS A 106 7.55 -2.60 0.93
N ARG A 107 8.08 -2.23 -0.25
CA ARG A 107 7.44 -2.46 -1.55
C ARG A 107 7.29 -3.95 -1.86
N HIS A 108 8.27 -4.76 -1.49
CA HIS A 108 8.19 -6.21 -1.57
C HIS A 108 7.05 -6.78 -0.70
N SER A 109 6.92 -6.31 0.54
CA SER A 109 5.83 -6.71 1.44
C SER A 109 4.45 -6.35 0.86
N TYR A 110 4.37 -5.23 0.11
CA TYR A 110 3.14 -4.80 -0.56
C TYR A 110 2.68 -5.75 -1.66
N SER A 111 3.61 -6.47 -2.29
CA SER A 111 3.26 -7.53 -3.24
C SER A 111 2.52 -8.70 -2.60
N GLY A 112 2.47 -8.80 -1.27
CA GLY A 112 1.60 -9.75 -0.56
C GLY A 112 0.32 -9.09 -0.03
N CYS A 113 0.46 -7.95 0.65
CA CYS A 113 -0.69 -7.35 1.35
C CYS A 113 -1.72 -6.71 0.39
N LYS A 114 -1.31 -6.13 -0.74
CA LYS A 114 -2.24 -5.52 -1.69
C LYS A 114 -3.06 -6.55 -2.46
N PRO A 115 -2.49 -7.65 -2.99
CA PRO A 115 -3.30 -8.74 -3.54
C PRO A 115 -4.34 -9.29 -2.56
N ALA A 116 -3.99 -9.44 -1.28
CA ALA A 116 -4.95 -9.89 -0.26
C ALA A 116 -6.13 -8.89 -0.06
N LEU A 117 -5.87 -7.58 -0.13
CA LEU A 117 -6.95 -6.58 -0.16
C LEU A 117 -7.74 -6.65 -1.48
N GLY A 118 -7.06 -6.96 -2.58
CA GLY A 118 -7.69 -7.22 -3.87
C GLY A 118 -8.67 -8.39 -3.82
N ASP A 119 -8.38 -9.45 -3.06
CA ASP A 119 -9.31 -10.56 -2.83
C ASP A 119 -10.58 -10.11 -2.10
N LEU A 120 -10.44 -9.24 -1.09
CA LEU A 120 -11.58 -8.66 -0.38
C LEU A 120 -12.42 -7.77 -1.31
N MET A 121 -11.77 -6.97 -2.16
CA MET A 121 -12.45 -6.14 -3.15
C MET A 121 -13.16 -7.01 -4.20
N LEU A 122 -12.49 -8.04 -4.73
CA LEU A 122 -13.06 -8.99 -5.68
C LEU A 122 -14.31 -9.67 -5.11
N GLY A 123 -14.24 -10.13 -3.87
CA GLY A 123 -15.37 -10.72 -3.16
C GLY A 123 -16.53 -9.74 -3.00
N ALA A 124 -16.25 -8.49 -2.61
CA ALA A 124 -17.27 -7.45 -2.50
C ALA A 124 -17.95 -7.15 -3.83
N VAL A 125 -17.19 -7.06 -4.93
CA VAL A 125 -17.71 -6.82 -6.28
C VAL A 125 -18.56 -8.00 -6.75
N ALA A 126 -18.10 -9.24 -6.54
CA ALA A 126 -18.82 -10.44 -6.93
C ALA A 126 -20.15 -10.56 -6.17
N LEU A 127 -20.14 -10.36 -4.85
CA LEU A 127 -21.35 -10.37 -4.01
C LEU A 127 -22.30 -9.24 -4.39
N ALA A 128 -21.80 -8.02 -4.63
CA ALA A 128 -22.63 -6.91 -5.07
C ALA A 128 -23.35 -7.23 -6.39
N ALA A 129 -22.64 -7.83 -7.35
CA ALA A 129 -23.22 -8.26 -8.62
C ALA A 129 -24.27 -9.37 -8.43
N GLU A 130 -24.02 -10.35 -7.55
CA GLU A 130 -24.97 -11.42 -7.23
C GLU A 130 -26.24 -10.87 -6.57
N TYR A 131 -26.09 -9.98 -5.60
CA TYR A 131 -27.21 -9.42 -4.84
C TYR A 131 -28.03 -8.45 -5.68
N ASN A 132 -27.40 -7.79 -6.66
CA ASN A 132 -28.07 -7.01 -7.69
C ASN A 132 -28.68 -7.86 -8.83
N GLY A 133 -28.46 -9.17 -8.85
CA GLY A 133 -28.99 -10.09 -9.88
C GLY A 133 -28.32 -9.94 -11.25
N ILE A 134 -27.12 -9.39 -11.31
CA ILE A 134 -26.37 -9.10 -12.55
C ILE A 134 -25.08 -9.92 -12.70
N ALA A 135 -24.83 -10.90 -11.84
CA ALA A 135 -23.58 -11.69 -11.84
C ALA A 135 -23.19 -12.30 -13.20
N LYS A 136 -24.18 -12.59 -14.07
CA LYS A 136 -23.95 -13.15 -15.42
C LYS A 136 -23.77 -12.10 -16.52
N ALA A 137 -23.86 -10.80 -16.20
CA ALA A 137 -23.70 -9.75 -17.19
C ALA A 137 -22.25 -9.68 -17.71
N PRO A 138 -22.01 -9.52 -19.03
CA PRO A 138 -20.67 -9.53 -19.59
C PRO A 138 -19.70 -8.52 -18.95
N HIS A 139 -20.18 -7.30 -18.67
CA HIS A 139 -19.35 -6.25 -18.06
C HIS A 139 -18.90 -6.61 -16.63
N VAL A 140 -19.65 -7.43 -15.89
CA VAL A 140 -19.27 -7.90 -14.55
C VAL A 140 -18.06 -8.81 -14.66
N ARG A 141 -18.12 -9.79 -15.58
CA ARG A 141 -17.00 -10.71 -15.84
C ARG A 141 -15.71 -9.95 -16.17
N ASP A 142 -15.80 -8.95 -17.04
CA ASP A 142 -14.62 -8.20 -17.48
C ASP A 142 -14.00 -7.38 -16.33
N LYS A 143 -14.85 -6.79 -15.46
CA LYS A 143 -14.43 -6.08 -14.24
C LYS A 143 -13.80 -7.01 -13.19
N LEU A 144 -14.41 -8.17 -12.93
CA LEU A 144 -13.83 -9.19 -12.03
C LEU A 144 -12.46 -9.64 -12.55
N ALA A 145 -12.34 -9.88 -13.86
CA ALA A 145 -11.07 -10.25 -14.47
C ALA A 145 -10.01 -9.13 -14.35
N GLU A 146 -10.41 -7.86 -14.35
CA GLU A 146 -9.49 -6.74 -14.13
C GLU A 146 -8.86 -6.78 -12.74
N ILE A 147 -9.67 -6.94 -11.69
CA ILE A 147 -9.19 -7.07 -10.30
C ILE A 147 -8.29 -8.30 -10.16
N ILE A 148 -8.73 -9.46 -10.65
CA ILE A 148 -7.95 -10.71 -10.58
C ILE A 148 -6.58 -10.53 -11.25
N ARG A 149 -6.52 -9.94 -12.45
CA ARG A 149 -5.24 -9.74 -13.15
C ARG A 149 -4.29 -8.88 -12.34
N VAL A 150 -4.76 -7.78 -11.76
CA VAL A 150 -3.92 -6.87 -10.97
C VAL A 150 -3.40 -7.57 -9.71
N SER A 151 -4.27 -8.21 -8.93
CA SER A 151 -3.90 -8.93 -7.71
C SER A 151 -2.88 -10.04 -7.98
N GLU A 152 -3.16 -10.90 -8.96
CA GLU A 152 -2.30 -12.05 -9.28
C GLU A 152 -0.95 -11.61 -9.85
N LEU A 153 -0.92 -10.57 -10.69
CA LEU A 153 0.36 -10.02 -11.20
C LEU A 153 1.17 -9.36 -10.07
N GLY A 154 0.51 -8.66 -9.14
CA GLY A 154 1.15 -8.10 -7.95
C GLY A 154 1.82 -9.19 -7.11
N TYR A 155 1.07 -10.27 -6.83
CA TYR A 155 1.56 -11.42 -6.08
C TYR A 155 2.70 -12.15 -6.79
N ALA A 156 2.55 -12.43 -8.09
CA ALA A 156 3.58 -13.07 -8.91
C ALA A 156 4.88 -12.23 -8.96
N ALA A 157 4.77 -10.90 -9.01
CA ALA A 157 5.92 -10.01 -8.95
C ALA A 157 6.63 -10.08 -7.58
N GLY A 158 5.89 -10.16 -6.47
CA GLY A 158 6.45 -10.39 -5.13
C GLY A 158 7.20 -11.71 -5.01
N PHE A 159 6.57 -12.79 -5.48
CA PHE A 159 7.19 -14.12 -5.52
C PHE A 159 8.48 -14.12 -6.34
N THR A 160 8.43 -13.54 -7.55
CA THR A 160 9.60 -13.41 -8.42
C THR A 160 10.70 -12.54 -7.79
N ALA A 161 10.32 -11.49 -7.06
CA ALA A 161 11.26 -10.67 -6.33
C ALA A 161 11.98 -11.44 -5.23
N SER A 162 11.28 -12.32 -4.52
CA SER A 162 11.88 -13.24 -3.54
C SER A 162 12.81 -14.25 -4.19
N GLU A 163 12.35 -14.93 -5.23
CA GLU A 163 13.09 -16.00 -5.93
C GLU A 163 14.39 -15.48 -6.54
N LEU A 164 14.36 -14.29 -7.12
CA LEU A 164 15.54 -13.65 -7.71
C LEU A 164 16.34 -12.82 -6.70
N GLY A 165 15.99 -12.88 -5.42
CA GLY A 165 16.68 -12.18 -4.35
C GLY A 165 18.11 -12.69 -4.17
N LYS A 166 19.03 -11.78 -3.82
CA LYS A 166 20.47 -12.05 -3.71
C LYS A 166 21.10 -11.22 -2.60
N PRO A 167 22.26 -11.63 -2.04
CA PRO A 167 23.02 -10.81 -1.10
C PRO A 167 23.79 -9.69 -1.83
N GLU A 168 23.08 -8.88 -2.61
CA GLU A 168 23.63 -7.78 -3.41
C GLU A 168 22.78 -6.52 -3.22
N LEU A 169 23.46 -5.39 -3.00
CA LEU A 169 22.85 -4.08 -2.90
C LEU A 169 23.19 -3.26 -4.14
N TYR A 170 22.18 -2.72 -4.81
CA TYR A 170 22.37 -1.69 -5.82
C TYR A 170 22.60 -0.32 -5.15
N VAL A 171 23.73 0.31 -5.43
CA VAL A 171 24.04 1.67 -5.01
C VAL A 171 24.02 2.59 -6.23
N PRO A 172 23.13 3.60 -6.30
CA PRO A 172 23.08 4.54 -7.41
C PRO A 172 24.45 5.17 -7.70
N GLY A 173 24.87 5.15 -8.96
CA GLY A 173 26.16 5.67 -9.41
C GLY A 173 27.36 4.75 -9.17
N VAL A 174 27.21 3.65 -8.43
CA VAL A 174 28.27 2.65 -8.20
C VAL A 174 27.93 1.32 -8.88
N GLY A 175 26.67 0.89 -8.79
CA GLY A 175 26.20 -0.40 -9.31
C GLY A 175 25.91 -1.41 -8.20
N SER A 176 25.78 -2.68 -8.58
CA SER A 176 25.53 -3.77 -7.63
C SER A 176 26.82 -4.17 -6.90
N LEU A 177 26.72 -4.29 -5.58
CA LEU A 177 27.82 -4.66 -4.69
C LEU A 177 27.37 -5.81 -3.78
N PRO A 178 28.24 -6.77 -3.43
CA PRO A 178 27.94 -7.75 -2.40
C PRO A 178 27.56 -7.06 -1.08
N PHE A 179 26.49 -7.53 -0.42
CA PHE A 179 25.96 -6.93 0.81
C PHE A 179 25.93 -7.95 1.96
N GLY A 180 26.97 -7.90 2.79
CA GLY A 180 27.05 -8.62 4.07
C GLY A 180 27.00 -10.15 3.98
N PRO A 181 27.23 -10.86 5.11
CA PRO A 181 27.38 -12.31 5.10
C PRO A 181 26.06 -13.12 5.10
N GLY A 182 24.86 -12.53 4.94
CA GLY A 182 23.64 -13.37 5.04
C GLY A 182 22.24 -12.80 4.76
N SER A 183 22.04 -11.52 4.45
CA SER A 183 20.69 -11.02 4.14
C SER A 183 20.38 -11.16 2.66
N TYR A 184 19.27 -11.83 2.33
CA TYR A 184 18.74 -11.85 0.97
C TYR A 184 17.92 -10.59 0.71
N ILE A 185 18.35 -9.80 -0.28
CA ILE A 185 17.65 -8.58 -0.70
C ILE A 185 16.75 -8.93 -1.88
N PRO A 186 15.44 -8.59 -1.84
CA PRO A 186 14.52 -8.93 -2.91
C PRO A 186 14.89 -8.20 -4.21
N HIS A 187 14.61 -8.83 -5.34
CA HIS A 187 14.93 -8.25 -6.64
C HIS A 187 14.14 -6.97 -6.88
N SER A 188 14.87 -5.85 -6.93
CA SER A 188 14.30 -4.50 -6.91
C SER A 188 13.29 -4.23 -8.01
N ILE A 189 13.57 -4.61 -9.27
CA ILE A 189 12.61 -4.37 -10.36
C ILE A 189 11.25 -5.02 -10.07
N TYR A 190 11.23 -6.27 -9.62
CA TYR A 190 9.99 -7.02 -9.42
C TYR A 190 9.21 -6.51 -8.20
N ALA A 191 9.90 -6.12 -7.12
CA ALA A 191 9.25 -5.46 -5.99
C ALA A 191 8.59 -4.14 -6.40
N ASN A 192 9.27 -3.33 -7.23
CA ASN A 192 8.72 -2.05 -7.68
C ASN A 192 7.59 -2.18 -8.69
N VAL A 193 7.67 -3.07 -9.69
CA VAL A 193 6.59 -3.23 -10.69
C VAL A 193 5.32 -3.80 -10.05
N GLY A 194 5.43 -4.77 -9.15
CA GLY A 194 4.26 -5.34 -8.44
C GLY A 194 3.57 -4.30 -7.58
N ARG A 195 4.36 -3.54 -6.81
CA ARG A 195 3.86 -2.43 -6.00
C ARG A 195 3.22 -1.33 -6.86
N CYS A 196 3.87 -0.90 -7.94
CA CYS A 196 3.38 0.16 -8.82
C CYS A 196 2.02 -0.22 -9.41
N LEU A 197 1.93 -1.43 -9.99
CA LEU A 197 0.71 -1.95 -10.60
C LEU A 197 -0.47 -2.01 -9.61
N THR A 198 -0.27 -2.65 -8.47
CA THR A 198 -1.32 -2.80 -7.45
C THR A 198 -1.69 -1.47 -6.80
N GLY A 199 -0.71 -0.58 -6.63
CA GLY A 199 -0.92 0.76 -6.08
C GLY A 199 -1.77 1.69 -6.92
N GLU A 200 -1.47 1.75 -8.21
CA GLU A 200 -2.17 2.63 -9.14
C GLU A 200 -3.61 2.14 -9.38
N ALA A 201 -3.86 0.84 -9.21
CA ALA A 201 -5.16 0.22 -9.40
C ALA A 201 -6.16 0.49 -8.26
N VAL A 202 -5.74 0.89 -7.05
CA VAL A 202 -6.63 0.92 -5.87
C VAL A 202 -7.88 1.78 -6.05
N PHE A 203 -7.76 2.92 -6.74
CA PHE A 203 -8.91 3.78 -7.04
C PHE A 203 -9.79 3.18 -8.13
N ARG A 204 -9.20 2.49 -9.11
CA ARG A 204 -9.92 1.79 -10.17
C ARG A 204 -10.71 0.60 -9.61
N GLU A 205 -10.13 -0.14 -8.68
CA GLU A 205 -10.79 -1.21 -7.95
C GLU A 205 -12.00 -0.69 -7.14
N ALA A 206 -11.84 0.43 -6.46
CA ALA A 206 -12.94 1.10 -5.75
C ALA A 206 -14.03 1.64 -6.71
N GLU A 207 -13.62 2.17 -7.87
CA GLU A 207 -14.53 2.59 -8.93
C GLU A 207 -15.35 1.42 -9.46
N ILE A 208 -14.72 0.25 -9.69
CA ILE A 208 -15.41 -0.97 -10.10
C ILE A 208 -16.46 -1.39 -9.06
N LEU A 209 -16.12 -1.34 -7.77
CA LEU A 209 -17.09 -1.64 -6.71
C LEU A 209 -18.24 -0.64 -6.69
N CYS A 210 -17.96 0.66 -6.84
CA CYS A 210 -18.97 1.71 -6.91
C CYS A 210 -19.93 1.48 -8.09
N ASP A 211 -19.39 1.20 -9.27
CA ASP A 211 -20.16 0.92 -10.49
C ASP A 211 -21.09 -0.31 -10.30
N ILE A 212 -20.55 -1.42 -9.77
CA ILE A 212 -21.34 -2.64 -9.58
C ILE A 212 -22.35 -2.54 -8.43
N ALA A 213 -22.01 -1.84 -7.34
CA ALA A 213 -22.91 -1.65 -6.20
C ALA A 213 -24.07 -0.69 -6.54
N GLY A 214 -23.85 0.25 -7.46
CA GLY A 214 -24.78 1.34 -7.73
C GLY A 214 -24.86 2.33 -6.56
N GLY A 215 -25.94 3.11 -6.50
CA GLY A 215 -26.07 4.18 -5.51
C GLY A 215 -26.40 3.75 -4.07
N ILE A 216 -26.71 2.47 -3.84
CA ILE A 216 -27.19 1.97 -2.54
C ILE A 216 -26.23 2.29 -1.39
N PRO A 217 -24.90 2.07 -1.49
CA PRO A 217 -23.99 2.32 -0.37
C PRO A 217 -23.99 3.78 0.10
N ALA A 218 -24.18 4.74 -0.82
CA ALA A 218 -24.17 6.17 -0.51
C ALA A 218 -25.45 6.65 0.19
N THR A 219 -26.56 5.92 0.02
CA THR A 219 -27.88 6.27 0.57
C THR A 219 -28.41 5.22 1.55
N PHE A 220 -27.54 4.31 2.02
CA PHE A 220 -27.96 3.21 2.85
C PHE A 220 -28.46 3.70 4.23
N PRO A 221 -29.64 3.26 4.72
CA PRO A 221 -30.18 3.73 5.99
C PRO A 221 -29.32 3.35 7.20
N TYR A 222 -29.53 4.08 8.30
CA TYR A 222 -28.88 3.75 9.57
C TYR A 222 -29.41 2.45 10.16
N GLU A 223 -28.66 1.82 11.05
CA GLU A 223 -29.04 0.51 11.60
C GLU A 223 -30.30 0.55 12.46
N GLU A 224 -30.55 1.69 13.08
CA GLU A 224 -31.71 1.97 13.92
C GLU A 224 -33.02 1.83 13.11
N ASP A 225 -33.00 2.17 11.82
CA ASP A 225 -34.17 2.03 10.94
C ASP A 225 -34.48 0.55 10.62
N PHE A 226 -33.48 -0.33 10.70
CA PHE A 226 -33.62 -1.78 10.48
C PHE A 226 -34.04 -2.56 11.74
N VAL A 227 -34.14 -1.90 12.89
CA VAL A 227 -34.72 -2.47 14.12
C VAL A 227 -36.02 -1.77 14.53
N ASN A 228 -36.38 -0.68 13.85
CA ASN A 228 -37.65 0.00 14.05
C ASN A 228 -38.82 -0.86 13.52
N PRO A 229 -39.83 -1.18 14.36
CA PRO A 229 -40.98 -2.00 13.97
C PRO A 229 -41.78 -1.48 12.78
N GLU A 230 -41.79 -0.17 12.54
CA GLU A 230 -42.58 0.45 11.45
C GLU A 230 -41.87 0.37 10.09
N THR A 231 -40.54 0.40 10.08
CA THR A 231 -39.73 0.50 8.84
C THR A 231 -38.99 -0.78 8.49
N LYS A 232 -38.65 -1.63 9.48
CA LYS A 232 -37.80 -2.83 9.31
C LYS A 232 -38.21 -3.70 8.12
N ASP A 233 -39.47 -4.15 8.09
CA ASP A 233 -39.95 -5.08 7.06
C ASP A 233 -40.01 -4.42 5.68
N LEU A 234 -40.32 -3.11 5.64
CA LEU A 234 -40.32 -2.33 4.39
C LEU A 234 -38.89 -2.17 3.85
N LEU A 235 -37.94 -1.84 4.70
CA LEU A 235 -36.54 -1.70 4.31
C LEU A 235 -36.02 -3.01 3.73
N TYR A 236 -36.16 -4.11 4.46
CA TYR A 236 -35.75 -5.44 3.98
C TYR A 236 -36.41 -5.82 2.65
N LYS A 237 -37.69 -5.50 2.47
CA LYS A 237 -38.37 -5.71 1.19
C LYS A 237 -37.76 -4.88 0.05
N TYR A 238 -37.46 -3.61 0.26
CA TYR A 238 -37.06 -2.69 -0.81
C TYR A 238 -35.56 -2.69 -1.14
N ILE A 239 -34.69 -3.10 -0.22
CA ILE A 239 -33.25 -3.21 -0.48
C ILE A 239 -32.87 -4.55 -1.16
N THR A 240 -33.71 -5.57 -1.05
CA THR A 240 -33.41 -6.92 -1.55
C THR A 240 -33.91 -7.06 -2.97
N ARG A 241 -32.97 -7.05 -3.92
CA ARG A 241 -33.27 -7.17 -5.35
C ARG A 241 -33.33 -8.61 -5.82
N ASN A 242 -32.43 -9.47 -5.33
CA ASN A 242 -32.39 -10.88 -5.69
C ASN A 242 -33.24 -11.71 -4.70
N PRO A 243 -34.32 -12.38 -5.14
CA PRO A 243 -35.19 -13.16 -4.25
C PRO A 243 -34.53 -14.42 -3.68
N ALA A 244 -33.36 -14.82 -4.20
CA ALA A 244 -32.58 -15.94 -3.65
C ALA A 244 -31.70 -15.54 -2.45
N VAL A 245 -31.61 -14.24 -2.14
CA VAL A 245 -30.76 -13.71 -1.06
C VAL A 245 -31.63 -13.35 0.15
N HIS A 246 -31.19 -13.75 1.35
CA HIS A 246 -31.89 -13.38 2.57
C HIS A 246 -31.80 -11.86 2.80
N PRO A 247 -32.89 -11.16 3.18
CA PRO A 247 -32.87 -9.70 3.28
C PRO A 247 -31.87 -9.12 4.28
N GLU A 248 -31.62 -9.82 5.39
CA GLU A 248 -30.62 -9.40 6.38
C GLU A 248 -29.19 -9.45 5.81
N ASP A 249 -28.89 -10.46 5.00
CA ASP A 249 -27.59 -10.60 4.35
C ASP A 249 -27.38 -9.51 3.31
N ALA A 250 -28.43 -9.20 2.52
CA ALA A 250 -28.43 -8.07 1.59
C ALA A 250 -28.10 -6.76 2.31
N ALA A 251 -28.77 -6.50 3.44
CA ALA A 251 -28.48 -5.31 4.25
C ALA A 251 -27.03 -5.29 4.74
N GLN A 252 -26.50 -6.42 5.21
CA GLN A 252 -25.15 -6.50 5.74
C GLN A 252 -24.09 -6.24 4.67
N LEU A 253 -24.26 -6.76 3.46
CA LEU A 253 -23.37 -6.47 2.34
C LEU A 253 -23.35 -4.97 2.03
N TRP A 254 -24.52 -4.32 1.94
CA TRP A 254 -24.58 -2.90 1.61
C TRP A 254 -23.96 -2.02 2.71
N ARG A 255 -24.13 -2.37 3.99
CA ARG A 255 -23.40 -1.71 5.08
C ARG A 255 -21.88 -1.90 4.96
N TYR A 256 -21.43 -3.09 4.58
CA TYR A 256 -20.01 -3.38 4.40
C TYR A 256 -19.40 -2.59 3.23
N ILE A 257 -20.10 -2.51 2.09
CA ILE A 257 -19.66 -1.70 0.96
C ILE A 257 -19.67 -0.20 1.33
N GLY A 258 -20.64 0.25 2.14
CA GLY A 258 -20.64 1.59 2.70
C GLY A 258 -19.42 1.88 3.59
N ASP A 259 -18.98 0.92 4.40
CA ASP A 259 -17.72 1.05 5.17
C ASP A 259 -16.51 1.23 4.23
N ILE A 260 -16.46 0.52 3.11
CA ILE A 260 -15.34 0.59 2.15
C ILE A 260 -15.34 1.92 1.36
N LEU A 261 -16.49 2.30 0.79
CA LEU A 261 -16.56 3.40 -0.19
C LEU A 261 -16.98 4.74 0.40
N CYS A 262 -17.72 4.74 1.51
CA CYS A 262 -18.41 5.94 2.02
C CYS A 262 -18.00 6.33 3.45
N SER A 263 -17.11 5.58 4.11
CA SER A 263 -16.62 5.94 5.44
C SER A 263 -15.32 6.75 5.39
N ALA A 264 -15.04 7.47 6.48
CA ALA A 264 -13.74 8.14 6.66
C ALA A 264 -12.58 7.13 6.58
N SER A 265 -12.72 5.96 7.21
CA SER A 265 -11.69 4.91 7.18
C SER A 265 -11.44 4.38 5.76
N GLY A 266 -12.49 4.27 4.93
CA GLY A 266 -12.38 3.87 3.52
C GLY A 266 -11.56 4.87 2.69
N GLY A 267 -11.85 6.16 2.83
CA GLY A 267 -11.08 7.21 2.14
C GLY A 267 -9.60 7.24 2.54
N ILE A 268 -9.31 7.05 3.84
CA ILE A 268 -7.93 7.03 4.35
C ILE A 268 -7.22 5.75 3.86
N HIS A 269 -7.89 4.60 3.82
CA HIS A 269 -7.35 3.37 3.25
C HIS A 269 -6.97 3.50 1.77
N LEU A 270 -7.78 4.20 0.96
CA LEU A 270 -7.46 4.43 -0.45
C LEU A 270 -6.21 5.30 -0.61
N MET A 271 -6.13 6.41 0.11
CA MET A 271 -4.95 7.28 0.11
C MET A 271 -3.69 6.56 0.59
N GLY A 272 -3.80 5.84 1.72
CA GLY A 272 -2.71 5.04 2.27
C GLY A 272 -2.28 3.91 1.33
N SER A 273 -3.23 3.27 0.65
CA SER A 273 -2.91 2.19 -0.30
C SER A 273 -2.18 2.69 -1.54
N TYR A 274 -2.51 3.89 -2.00
CA TYR A 274 -1.82 4.53 -3.11
C TYR A 274 -0.40 4.96 -2.75
N HIS A 275 -0.17 5.49 -1.54
CA HIS A 275 1.11 6.09 -1.13
C HIS A 275 2.00 5.26 -0.20
N GLY A 276 1.51 4.18 0.41
CA GLY A 276 2.17 3.53 1.54
C GLY A 276 3.51 2.84 1.23
N GLY A 277 3.89 2.67 -0.04
CA GLY A 277 5.23 2.23 -0.49
C GLY A 277 6.15 3.36 -0.97
N GLY A 278 5.74 4.61 -0.76
CA GLY A 278 6.15 5.77 -1.54
C GLY A 278 5.14 6.08 -2.65
N SER A 279 5.13 7.33 -3.12
CA SER A 279 4.31 7.74 -4.26
C SER A 279 4.77 7.04 -5.55
N PRO A 280 3.87 6.77 -6.52
CA PRO A 280 4.20 6.01 -7.73
C PRO A 280 5.42 6.53 -8.52
N VAL A 281 5.65 7.85 -8.51
CA VAL A 281 6.85 8.46 -9.12
C VAL A 281 8.16 7.85 -8.61
N MET A 282 8.23 7.47 -7.33
CA MET A 282 9.43 6.87 -6.73
C MET A 282 9.67 5.44 -7.21
N GLU A 283 8.60 4.72 -7.54
CA GLU A 283 8.66 3.38 -8.12
C GLU A 283 9.07 3.46 -9.59
N ALA A 284 8.51 4.42 -10.34
CA ALA A 284 8.90 4.70 -11.72
C ALA A 284 10.39 5.07 -11.84
N ILE A 285 10.90 5.92 -10.95
CA ILE A 285 12.33 6.23 -10.86
C ILE A 285 13.14 4.96 -10.57
N ALA A 286 12.74 4.13 -9.60
CA ALA A 286 13.46 2.91 -9.27
C ALA A 286 13.49 1.91 -10.42
N ILE A 287 12.37 1.72 -11.12
CA ILE A 287 12.27 0.84 -12.29
C ILE A 287 13.19 1.33 -13.40
N THR A 288 13.08 2.59 -13.80
CA THR A 288 13.82 3.13 -14.96
C THR A 288 15.32 3.24 -14.71
N THR A 289 15.75 3.52 -13.47
CA THR A 289 17.18 3.64 -13.13
C THR A 289 17.88 2.30 -12.98
N GLN A 290 17.16 1.24 -12.63
CA GLN A 290 17.74 -0.09 -12.37
C GLN A 290 17.50 -1.08 -13.51
N TYR A 291 16.60 -0.78 -14.45
CA TYR A 291 16.36 -1.64 -15.60
C TYR A 291 17.39 -1.36 -16.70
N ASP A 292 17.94 -2.43 -17.28
CA ASP A 292 18.97 -2.32 -18.33
C ASP A 292 18.35 -1.98 -19.70
N ILE A 293 17.95 -0.71 -19.86
CA ILE A 293 17.40 -0.15 -21.10
C ILE A 293 18.47 -0.16 -22.21
N GLU A 294 19.75 0.03 -21.87
CA GLU A 294 20.83 0.05 -22.85
C GLU A 294 21.03 -1.32 -23.52
N SER A 295 20.88 -2.44 -22.82
CA SER A 295 20.89 -3.74 -23.51
C SER A 295 19.71 -3.93 -24.45
N LYS A 296 18.53 -3.38 -24.14
CA LYS A 296 17.38 -3.41 -25.06
C LYS A 296 17.65 -2.57 -26.31
N LYS A 297 18.28 -1.40 -26.15
CA LYS A 297 18.74 -0.58 -27.29
C LYS A 297 19.78 -1.33 -28.13
N LYS A 298 20.77 -1.98 -27.51
CA LYS A 298 21.78 -2.79 -28.21
C LYS A 298 21.15 -3.94 -29.00
N LEU A 299 20.14 -4.61 -28.43
CA LEU A 299 19.39 -5.66 -29.11
C LEU A 299 18.72 -5.13 -30.39
N VAL A 300 18.00 -4.01 -30.30
CA VAL A 300 17.33 -3.38 -31.45
C VAL A 300 18.35 -2.91 -32.48
N LYS A 301 19.44 -2.25 -32.05
CA LYS A 301 20.52 -1.81 -32.95
C LYS A 301 21.08 -2.97 -33.77
N ARG A 302 21.34 -4.11 -33.13
CA ARG A 302 21.83 -5.32 -33.79
C ARG A 302 20.83 -5.84 -34.82
N LEU A 303 19.55 -5.95 -34.46
CA LEU A 303 18.50 -6.45 -35.36
C LEU A 303 18.27 -5.52 -36.56
N ALA A 304 18.35 -4.21 -36.35
CA ALA A 304 18.14 -3.20 -37.39
C ALA A 304 19.39 -2.92 -38.25
N GLY A 305 20.53 -3.58 -37.98
CA GLY A 305 21.79 -3.28 -38.67
C GLY A 305 22.35 -1.88 -38.36
N ILE A 306 21.96 -1.27 -37.23
CA ILE A 306 22.47 0.02 -36.78
C ILE A 306 23.86 -0.18 -36.20
N GLN A 307 24.86 0.38 -36.88
CA GLN A 307 26.23 0.45 -36.41
C GLN A 307 26.44 1.71 -35.58
N ASP A 308 27.36 1.67 -34.61
CA ASP A 308 27.78 2.86 -33.88
C ASP A 308 28.64 3.73 -34.82
N ARG A 309 27.97 4.65 -35.53
CA ARG A 309 28.58 5.63 -36.42
C ARG A 309 28.81 6.93 -35.67
N LYS A 310 29.86 7.68 -36.02
CA LYS A 310 30.06 9.03 -35.48
C LYS A 310 28.91 9.94 -35.94
N PRO A 311 28.43 10.87 -35.10
CA PRO A 311 27.51 11.93 -35.54
C PRO A 311 28.14 12.72 -36.69
N ASN A 312 27.31 13.21 -37.62
CA ASN A 312 27.80 14.16 -38.62
C ASN A 312 28.29 15.44 -37.93
N PRO A 313 29.34 16.10 -38.46
CA PRO A 313 29.78 17.41 -38.00
C PRO A 313 28.67 18.47 -38.13
#